data_AF-A0A368FMY1-F1
#
_entry.id   AF-A0A368FMY1-F1
#
_cell.length_a   1.000
_cell.length_b   1.000
_cell.length_c   1.000
_cell.angle_alpha   90.00
_cell.angle_beta   90.00
_cell.angle_gamma   90.00
#
_symmetry.space_group_name_H-M   'P 1'
#
loop_
_entity.id
_entity.type
_entity.pdbx_description
1 polymer ?
#
loop_
_entity_poly.entity_id
_entity_poly.type
_entity_poly.pdbx_seq_one_letter_code
_entity_poly.pdbx_strand_id
1 'polypeptide(L)'
;MIARNLSPSDVVRDARLVSLCNRQSLRKSLELVTDQLNRCQKALNQFLEEKRSAFPRFYFLGDDDLLEILGQSTNPTVIQSHLKKLFQGIDKVVFGSGNETISAVLSAQGEVVQLSRPVRVVAQVEMRSTLRKLCLEAIREENVDPARYPSQVLCLAEQVRFCRDCEQVLDGSRDFSKLKSALQDQLRAYTNTKVEDVVLDLKLKALILDIIHHIDVVEQLVSNSSNSTQCWTWQKQLRFYVVGDGVVARQVNSEFAYTYEYQGNTPKLVHTPLTDKCYLTLTQAMSMGLGGNPYGPAGTGKTESVKVISSLP
;
A
#
# COMPACT_ATOMS: atom_id res chain seq x y z
N MET A 1 20.78 -36.08 -18.37
CA MET A 1 21.78 -36.87 -19.10
C MET A 1 21.56 -36.90 -20.63
N ILE A 2 20.39 -36.50 -21.16
CA ILE A 2 20.08 -36.59 -22.62
C ILE A 2 20.46 -35.31 -23.40
N ALA A 3 20.46 -34.13 -22.77
CA ALA A 3 20.79 -32.86 -23.44
C ALA A 3 22.28 -32.66 -23.82
N ARG A 4 23.19 -33.57 -23.46
CA ARG A 4 24.63 -33.45 -23.77
C ARG A 4 25.03 -34.02 -25.13
N ASN A 5 24.17 -34.81 -25.80
CA ASN A 5 24.50 -35.46 -27.08
C ASN A 5 24.13 -34.63 -28.32
N LEU A 6 23.44 -33.51 -28.13
CA LEU A 6 23.28 -32.42 -29.11
C LEU A 6 24.20 -31.28 -28.68
N SER A 7 25.49 -31.57 -28.61
CA SER A 7 26.46 -30.57 -28.20
C SER A 7 26.57 -29.51 -29.32
N PRO A 8 26.43 -28.20 -29.03
CA PRO A 8 26.69 -27.13 -30.00
C PRO A 8 28.03 -27.32 -30.71
N SER A 9 28.99 -27.91 -30.01
CA SER A 9 30.26 -28.49 -30.46
C SER A 9 30.26 -29.16 -31.84
N ASP A 10 29.25 -29.96 -32.20
CA ASP A 10 29.25 -30.70 -33.47
C ASP A 10 28.77 -29.85 -34.65
N VAL A 11 27.80 -28.96 -34.41
CA VAL A 11 27.33 -27.98 -35.40
C VAL A 11 28.38 -26.87 -35.58
N VAL A 12 29.10 -26.55 -34.50
CA VAL A 12 30.27 -25.66 -34.52
C VAL A 12 31.44 -26.29 -35.28
N ARG A 13 31.57 -27.63 -35.27
CA ARG A 13 32.60 -28.38 -36.03
C ARG A 13 32.28 -28.55 -37.52
N ASP A 14 31.01 -28.72 -37.89
CA ASP A 14 30.59 -28.83 -39.29
C ASP A 14 29.27 -28.06 -39.54
N ALA A 15 29.40 -26.88 -40.16
CA ALA A 15 28.29 -25.96 -40.43
C ALA A 15 27.47 -26.31 -41.70
N ARG A 16 27.80 -27.40 -42.41
CA ARG A 16 27.12 -27.74 -43.66
C ARG A 16 25.70 -28.26 -43.38
N LEU A 17 24.67 -27.60 -43.95
CA LEU A 17 23.26 -28.00 -43.78
C LEU A 17 22.98 -29.47 -44.16
N VAL A 18 23.69 -29.99 -45.17
CA VAL A 18 23.55 -31.38 -45.64
C VAL A 18 23.99 -32.40 -44.57
N SER A 19 24.98 -32.06 -43.75
CA SER A 19 25.47 -32.97 -42.69
C SER A 19 24.43 -33.14 -41.58
N LEU A 20 23.66 -32.08 -41.28
CA LEU A 20 22.51 -32.11 -40.36
C LEU A 20 21.35 -32.95 -40.91
N CYS A 21 21.00 -32.80 -42.19
CA CYS A 21 19.93 -33.56 -42.84
C CYS A 21 20.22 -35.08 -42.91
N ASN A 22 21.50 -35.46 -43.01
CA ASN A 22 21.90 -36.87 -43.06
C ASN A 22 21.90 -37.58 -41.69
N ARG A 23 21.64 -36.86 -40.59
CA ARG A 23 21.57 -37.46 -39.24
C ARG A 23 20.23 -38.16 -39.03
N GLN A 24 20.19 -39.46 -39.29
CA GLN A 24 18.98 -40.29 -39.17
C GLN A 24 18.30 -40.25 -37.79
N SER A 25 19.06 -39.99 -36.71
CA SER A 25 18.54 -39.93 -35.33
C SER A 25 18.13 -38.53 -34.85
N LEU A 26 18.38 -37.48 -35.65
CA LEU A 26 18.15 -36.09 -35.24
C LEU A 26 16.66 -35.81 -35.03
N ARG A 27 15.82 -36.25 -35.96
CA ARG A 27 14.36 -36.08 -35.86
C ARG A 27 13.79 -36.70 -34.57
N LYS A 28 14.11 -37.97 -34.30
CA LYS A 28 13.67 -38.67 -33.09
C LYS A 28 14.18 -37.99 -31.81
N SER A 29 15.41 -37.46 -31.85
CA SER A 29 16.00 -36.74 -30.71
C SER A 29 15.30 -35.41 -30.45
N LEU A 30 14.98 -34.65 -31.50
CA LEU A 30 14.21 -33.40 -31.40
C LEU A 30 12.79 -33.64 -30.91
N GLU A 31 12.12 -34.69 -31.41
CA GLU A 31 10.79 -35.10 -30.95
C GLU A 31 10.82 -35.44 -29.44
N LEU A 32 11.85 -36.17 -28.99
CA LEU A 32 12.02 -36.51 -27.57
C LEU A 32 12.34 -35.28 -26.69
N VAL A 33 13.22 -34.38 -27.15
CA VAL A 33 13.51 -33.12 -26.43
C VAL A 33 12.26 -32.25 -26.34
N THR A 34 11.46 -32.19 -27.40
CA THR A 34 10.19 -31.45 -27.41
C THR A 34 9.20 -32.05 -26.40
N ASP A 35 9.05 -33.38 -26.35
CA ASP A 35 8.18 -34.03 -25.36
C ASP A 35 8.68 -33.78 -23.92
N GLN A 36 9.99 -33.84 -23.67
CA GLN A 36 10.55 -33.54 -22.35
C GLN A 36 10.33 -32.06 -21.96
N LEU A 37 10.51 -31.12 -22.88
CA LEU A 37 10.24 -29.70 -22.63
C LEU A 37 8.77 -29.46 -22.30
N ASN A 38 7.85 -30.10 -23.02
CA ASN A 38 6.41 -29.99 -22.75
C ASN A 38 6.03 -30.52 -21.36
N ARG A 39 6.62 -31.64 -20.93
CA ARG A 39 6.40 -32.19 -19.57
C ARG A 39 6.96 -31.26 -18.50
N CYS A 40 8.17 -30.74 -18.69
CA CYS A 40 8.78 -29.77 -17.79
C CYS A 40 7.93 -28.50 -17.70
N GLN A 41 7.43 -27.98 -18.82
CA GLN A 41 6.60 -26.78 -18.84
C GLN A 41 5.28 -26.98 -18.09
N LYS A 42 4.62 -28.15 -18.24
CA LYS A 42 3.39 -28.46 -17.48
C LYS A 42 3.67 -28.51 -15.97
N ALA A 43 4.74 -29.20 -15.56
CA ALA A 43 5.12 -29.27 -14.15
C ALA A 43 5.47 -27.89 -13.58
N LEU A 44 6.16 -27.06 -14.37
CA LEU A 44 6.51 -25.69 -14.02
C LEU A 44 5.25 -24.83 -13.83
N ASN A 45 4.31 -24.87 -14.78
CA ASN A 45 3.06 -24.12 -14.69
C ASN A 45 2.24 -24.51 -13.45
N GLN A 46 2.16 -25.81 -13.15
CA GLN A 46 1.50 -26.28 -11.93
C GLN A 46 2.19 -25.74 -10.67
N PHE A 47 3.53 -25.82 -10.62
CA PHE A 47 4.30 -25.29 -9.49
C PHE A 47 4.11 -23.77 -9.31
N LEU A 48 4.14 -22.99 -10.40
CA LEU A 48 3.92 -21.55 -10.35
C LEU A 48 2.50 -21.21 -9.88
N GLU A 49 1.49 -21.94 -10.33
CA GLU A 49 0.11 -21.75 -9.89
C GLU A 49 -0.06 -22.08 -8.39
N GLU A 50 0.58 -23.14 -7.90
CA GLU A 50 0.62 -23.45 -6.46
C GLU A 50 1.25 -22.32 -5.65
N LYS A 51 2.33 -21.69 -6.16
CA LYS A 51 2.96 -20.53 -5.51
C LYS A 51 2.10 -19.28 -5.58
N ARG A 52 1.41 -19.02 -6.70
CA ARG A 52 0.45 -17.91 -6.84
C ARG A 52 -0.74 -18.07 -5.91
N SER A 53 -1.27 -19.28 -5.78
CA SER A 53 -2.34 -19.58 -4.83
C SER A 53 -1.90 -19.36 -3.38
N ALA A 54 -0.68 -19.75 -3.04
CA ALA A 54 -0.12 -19.53 -1.69
C ALA A 54 0.14 -18.05 -1.37
N PHE A 55 0.50 -17.25 -2.37
CA PHE A 55 0.69 -15.80 -2.22
C PHE A 55 0.10 -15.02 -3.40
N PRO A 56 -1.16 -14.56 -3.28
CA PRO A 56 -1.92 -13.99 -4.40
C PRO A 56 -1.29 -12.78 -5.12
N ARG A 57 -0.33 -12.07 -4.50
CA ARG A 57 0.36 -10.98 -5.21
C ARG A 57 1.23 -11.48 -6.36
N PHE A 58 1.63 -12.75 -6.37
CA PHE A 58 2.36 -13.33 -7.49
C PHE A 58 1.53 -13.44 -8.78
N TYR A 59 0.20 -13.24 -8.73
CA TYR A 59 -0.60 -13.06 -9.95
C TYR A 59 -0.26 -11.78 -10.71
N PHE A 60 0.38 -10.79 -10.07
CA PHE A 60 0.84 -9.56 -10.72
C PHE A 60 2.26 -9.67 -11.30
N LEU A 61 2.93 -10.81 -11.15
CA LEU A 61 4.24 -11.08 -11.73
C LEU A 61 4.14 -12.04 -12.92
N GLY A 62 4.96 -11.77 -13.94
CA GLY A 62 5.20 -12.72 -15.02
C GLY A 62 5.91 -13.98 -14.53
N ASP A 63 5.84 -15.05 -15.31
CA ASP A 63 6.45 -16.35 -14.94
C ASP A 63 7.97 -16.23 -14.75
N ASP A 64 8.66 -15.45 -15.58
CA ASP A 64 10.11 -15.23 -15.48
C ASP A 64 10.49 -14.51 -14.18
N ASP A 65 9.78 -13.44 -13.83
CA ASP A 65 9.98 -12.69 -12.58
C ASP A 65 9.72 -13.59 -11.36
N LEU A 66 8.66 -14.40 -11.42
CA LEU A 66 8.30 -15.33 -10.36
C LEU A 66 9.35 -16.43 -10.18
N LEU A 67 9.91 -16.94 -11.27
CA LEU A 67 11.00 -17.92 -11.20
C LEU A 67 12.29 -17.30 -10.66
N GLU A 68 12.58 -16.06 -11.01
CA GLU A 68 13.76 -15.37 -10.52
C GLU A 68 13.69 -15.12 -9.00
N ILE A 69 12.54 -14.64 -8.49
CA ILE A 69 12.36 -14.43 -7.04
C ILE A 69 12.35 -15.74 -6.25
N LEU A 70 11.80 -16.83 -6.81
CA LEU A 70 11.79 -18.14 -6.16
C LEU A 70 13.17 -18.82 -6.22
N GLY A 71 13.87 -18.69 -7.34
CA GLY A 71 15.18 -19.29 -7.58
C GLY A 71 16.33 -18.56 -6.90
N GLN A 72 16.23 -17.24 -6.73
CA GLN A 72 17.26 -16.38 -6.14
C GLN A 72 16.76 -15.63 -4.88
N SER A 73 16.01 -16.34 -4.03
CA SER A 73 15.43 -15.79 -2.79
C SER A 73 16.43 -15.32 -1.73
N THR A 74 17.72 -15.54 -1.94
CA THR A 74 18.81 -15.04 -1.07
C THR A 74 19.60 -13.90 -1.69
N ASN A 75 19.36 -13.56 -2.97
CA ASN A 75 20.10 -12.50 -3.66
C ASN A 75 19.45 -11.14 -3.38
N PRO A 76 20.09 -10.24 -2.62
CA PRO A 76 19.49 -8.96 -2.22
C PRO A 76 19.05 -8.11 -3.42
N THR A 77 19.84 -8.12 -4.50
CA THR A 77 19.58 -7.32 -5.70
C THR A 77 18.30 -7.77 -6.41
N VAL A 78 18.04 -9.07 -6.46
CA VAL A 78 16.84 -9.66 -7.07
C VAL A 78 15.62 -9.43 -6.20
N ILE A 79 15.74 -9.65 -4.89
CA ILE A 79 14.65 -9.37 -3.94
C ILE A 79 14.22 -7.90 -4.05
N GLN A 80 15.21 -7.00 -4.08
CA GLN A 80 15.00 -5.56 -4.20
C GLN A 80 14.30 -5.14 -5.50
N SER A 81 14.64 -5.74 -6.65
CA SER A 81 14.00 -5.39 -7.93
C SER A 81 12.53 -5.84 -7.99
N HIS A 82 12.23 -7.02 -7.46
CA HIS A 82 10.88 -7.60 -7.50
C HIS A 82 9.95 -7.10 -6.38
N LEU A 83 10.47 -6.77 -5.20
CA LEU A 83 9.65 -6.20 -4.12
C LEU A 83 8.99 -4.89 -4.53
N LYS A 84 9.71 -4.05 -5.30
CA LYS A 84 9.15 -2.80 -5.85
C LYS A 84 7.98 -3.04 -6.82
N LYS A 85 7.99 -4.18 -7.55
CA LYS A 85 6.87 -4.57 -8.42
C LYS A 85 5.68 -5.09 -7.62
N LEU A 86 5.94 -5.79 -6.50
CA LEU A 86 4.92 -6.41 -5.66
C LEU A 86 4.23 -5.44 -4.67
N PHE A 87 4.94 -4.39 -4.25
CA PHE A 87 4.50 -3.45 -3.22
C PHE A 87 4.72 -2.01 -3.69
N GLN A 88 3.63 -1.31 -3.98
CA GLN A 88 3.69 0.06 -4.49
C GLN A 88 4.38 1.04 -3.53
N GLY A 89 4.18 0.88 -2.21
CA GLY A 89 4.78 1.76 -1.20
C GLY A 89 6.26 1.48 -0.90
N ILE A 90 6.83 0.36 -1.38
CA ILE A 90 8.22 -0.02 -1.10
C ILE A 90 9.07 0.28 -2.33
N ASP A 91 9.99 1.24 -2.20
CA ASP A 91 11.03 1.48 -3.20
C ASP A 91 12.29 0.67 -2.90
N LYS A 92 12.74 0.67 -1.64
CA LYS A 92 13.93 -0.09 -1.20
C LYS A 92 13.73 -0.82 0.11
N VAL A 93 14.59 -1.79 0.37
CA VAL A 93 14.66 -2.51 1.64
C VAL A 93 16.08 -2.46 2.19
N VAL A 94 16.19 -2.38 3.51
CA VAL A 94 17.47 -2.49 4.23
C VAL A 94 17.61 -3.93 4.67
N PHE A 95 18.72 -4.55 4.28
CA PHE A 95 19.08 -5.87 4.77
C PHE A 95 19.87 -5.75 6.08
N GLY A 96 19.56 -6.64 7.03
CA GLY A 96 20.30 -6.81 8.26
C GLY A 96 21.64 -7.51 8.06
N SER A 97 22.34 -7.74 9.16
CA SER A 97 23.65 -8.42 9.17
C SER A 97 23.57 -9.78 8.47
N GLY A 98 24.40 -9.96 7.42
CA GLY A 98 24.45 -11.20 6.64
C GLY A 98 23.55 -11.24 5.39
N ASN A 99 22.84 -10.16 5.06
CA ASN A 99 22.00 -10.05 3.85
C ASN A 99 20.86 -11.07 3.73
N GLU A 100 20.51 -11.77 4.81
CA GLU A 100 19.46 -12.80 4.79
C GLU A 100 18.07 -12.27 5.17
N THR A 101 18.00 -11.17 5.92
CA THR A 101 16.75 -10.64 6.46
C THR A 101 16.61 -9.16 6.16
N ILE A 102 15.41 -8.71 5.84
CA ILE A 102 15.01 -7.32 5.71
C ILE A 102 14.72 -6.77 7.11
N SER A 103 15.39 -5.68 7.49
CA SER A 103 15.21 -4.99 8.77
C SER A 103 14.37 -3.71 8.66
N ALA A 104 14.37 -3.08 7.50
CA ALA A 104 13.58 -1.87 7.25
C ALA A 104 13.14 -1.77 5.79
N VAL A 105 12.10 -0.99 5.54
CA VAL A 105 11.65 -0.62 4.21
C VAL A 105 11.86 0.89 3.98
N LEU A 106 11.96 1.28 2.72
CA LEU A 106 12.07 2.65 2.29
C LEU A 106 11.02 2.95 1.23
N SER A 107 10.36 4.11 1.35
CA SER A 107 9.58 4.67 0.26
C SER A 107 10.46 5.33 -0.80
N ALA A 108 9.87 5.66 -1.96
CA ALA A 108 10.56 6.36 -3.04
C ALA A 108 11.07 7.75 -2.64
N GLN A 109 10.44 8.35 -1.63
CA GLN A 109 10.81 9.66 -1.09
C GLN A 109 11.90 9.56 -0.01
N GLY A 110 12.33 8.35 0.36
CA GLY A 110 13.36 8.12 1.38
C GLY A 110 12.81 7.96 2.80
N GLU A 111 11.49 7.88 2.99
CA GLU A 111 10.92 7.56 4.30
C GLU A 111 11.29 6.14 4.71
N VAL A 112 11.89 5.98 5.89
CA VAL A 112 12.32 4.68 6.42
C VAL A 112 11.33 4.18 7.46
N VAL A 113 10.87 2.93 7.33
CA VAL A 113 10.09 2.24 8.35
C VAL A 113 10.85 1.02 8.84
N GLN A 114 11.28 1.06 10.11
CA GLN A 114 11.94 -0.06 10.77
C GLN A 114 10.91 -1.14 11.08
N LEU A 115 11.18 -2.38 10.66
CA LEU A 115 10.31 -3.52 10.96
C LEU A 115 10.49 -3.94 12.43
N SER A 116 9.39 -4.32 13.09
CA SER A 116 9.43 -4.80 14.47
C SER A 116 10.23 -6.10 14.60
N ARG A 117 10.18 -6.97 13.57
CA ARG A 117 10.99 -8.17 13.44
C ARG A 117 11.62 -8.25 12.05
N PRO A 118 12.89 -8.65 11.92
CA PRO A 118 13.49 -8.90 10.62
C PRO A 118 12.82 -10.07 9.88
N VAL A 119 12.68 -9.97 8.55
CA VAL A 119 11.96 -10.97 7.72
C VAL A 119 12.74 -11.34 6.47
N ARG A 120 12.71 -12.61 6.06
CA ARG A 120 13.52 -13.09 4.93
C ARG A 120 12.95 -12.75 3.54
N VAL A 121 11.63 -12.88 3.33
CA VAL A 121 11.03 -12.76 1.97
C VAL A 121 9.63 -12.14 1.98
N VAL A 122 8.78 -12.48 2.95
CA VAL A 122 7.38 -11.99 2.99
C VAL A 122 7.26 -10.80 3.95
N ALA A 123 7.60 -9.61 3.47
CA ALA A 123 7.56 -8.40 4.28
C ALA A 123 6.13 -7.98 4.69
N GLN A 124 5.10 -8.40 3.96
CA GLN A 124 3.75 -7.86 4.12
C GLN A 124 3.13 -8.08 5.50
N VAL A 125 3.21 -9.30 6.05
CA VAL A 125 2.57 -9.63 7.34
C VAL A 125 3.24 -8.85 8.47
N GLU A 126 4.57 -8.83 8.48
CA GLU A 126 5.33 -8.13 9.51
C GLU A 126 5.23 -6.60 9.37
N MET A 127 5.16 -6.10 8.14
CA MET A 127 4.92 -4.69 7.86
C MET A 127 3.56 -4.23 8.39
N ARG A 128 2.49 -4.99 8.13
CA ARG A 128 1.14 -4.71 8.67
C ARG A 128 1.14 -4.71 10.19
N SER A 129 1.81 -5.69 10.81
CA SER A 129 1.98 -5.78 12.26
C SER A 129 2.73 -4.56 12.82
N THR A 130 3.82 -4.17 12.18
CA THR A 130 4.64 -3.01 12.54
C THR A 130 3.83 -1.72 12.44
N LEU A 131 3.15 -1.48 11.32
CA LEU A 131 2.32 -0.29 11.12
C LEU A 131 1.15 -0.22 12.10
N ARG A 132 0.51 -1.35 12.41
CA ARG A 132 -0.53 -1.43 13.44
C ARG A 132 0.01 -1.02 14.80
N LYS A 133 1.14 -1.58 15.21
CA LYS A 133 1.79 -1.25 16.47
C LYS A 133 2.16 0.24 16.54
N LEU A 134 2.85 0.76 15.52
CA LEU A 134 3.23 2.17 15.43
C LEU A 134 2.01 3.10 15.46
N CYS A 135 0.91 2.71 14.82
CA CYS A 135 -0.34 3.47 14.84
C CYS A 135 -0.95 3.56 16.24
N LEU A 136 -1.04 2.44 16.96
CA LEU A 136 -1.56 2.44 18.33
C LEU A 136 -0.65 3.21 19.30
N GLU A 137 0.67 3.14 19.13
CA GLU A 137 1.64 3.95 19.88
C GLU A 137 1.43 5.43 19.59
N ALA A 138 1.40 5.80 18.30
CA ALA A 138 1.19 7.17 17.88
C ALA A 138 -0.10 7.74 18.46
N ILE A 139 -1.25 7.05 18.37
CA ILE A 139 -2.56 7.50 18.88
C ILE A 139 -2.53 7.80 20.39
N ARG A 140 -1.76 7.02 21.17
CA ARG A 140 -1.68 7.14 22.64
C ARG A 140 -0.79 8.27 23.12
N GLU A 141 0.18 8.69 22.31
CA GLU A 141 1.04 9.82 22.65
C GLU A 141 0.25 11.14 22.55
N GLU A 142 0.45 12.08 23.48
CA GLU A 142 -0.23 13.38 23.40
C GLU A 142 0.49 14.33 22.43
N ASN A 143 1.83 14.32 22.44
CA ASN A 143 2.67 15.15 21.58
C ASN A 143 3.46 14.22 20.66
N VAL A 144 2.89 13.92 19.49
CA VAL A 144 3.53 13.04 18.50
C VAL A 144 4.64 13.79 17.79
N ASP A 145 5.85 13.27 17.83
CA ASP A 145 6.97 13.75 17.03
C ASP A 145 6.83 13.28 15.56
N PRO A 146 6.64 14.20 14.59
CA PRO A 146 6.52 13.84 13.18
C PRO A 146 7.77 13.16 12.59
N ALA A 147 8.94 13.33 13.22
CA ALA A 147 10.17 12.65 12.79
C ALA A 147 10.13 11.14 13.09
N ARG A 148 9.47 10.73 14.18
CA ARG A 148 9.49 9.35 14.69
C ARG A 148 8.63 8.38 13.89
N TYR A 149 7.49 8.84 13.37
CA TYR A 149 6.50 7.97 12.72
C TYR A 149 6.42 8.21 11.21
N PRO A 150 6.09 7.19 10.41
CA PRO A 150 5.84 7.38 8.99
C PRO A 150 4.59 8.24 8.76
N SER A 151 4.55 8.95 7.63
CA SER A 151 3.49 9.87 7.21
C SER A 151 2.10 9.24 7.34
N GLN A 152 1.96 8.00 6.87
CA GLN A 152 0.72 7.23 6.93
C GLN A 152 0.20 7.03 8.37
N VAL A 153 1.10 6.72 9.31
CA VAL A 153 0.76 6.52 10.72
C VAL A 153 0.35 7.84 11.37
N LEU A 154 1.10 8.91 11.09
CA LEU A 154 0.80 10.25 11.60
C LEU A 154 -0.60 10.71 11.18
N CYS A 155 -0.90 10.65 9.89
CA CYS A 155 -2.20 11.06 9.36
C CYS A 155 -3.34 10.24 9.95
N LEU A 156 -3.17 8.92 10.06
CA LEU A 156 -4.20 8.04 10.64
C LEU A 156 -4.43 8.34 12.13
N ALA A 157 -3.35 8.55 12.89
CA ALA A 157 -3.44 8.87 14.31
C ALA A 157 -4.14 10.21 14.55
N GLU A 158 -3.79 11.25 13.79
CA GLU A 158 -4.46 12.55 13.84
C GLU A 158 -5.93 12.45 13.44
N GLN A 159 -6.27 11.69 12.41
CA GLN A 159 -7.66 11.48 12.00
C GLN A 159 -8.50 10.81 13.10
N VAL A 160 -7.95 9.81 13.79
CA VAL A 160 -8.62 9.15 14.92
C VAL A 160 -8.83 10.14 16.08
N ARG A 161 -7.81 10.94 16.42
CA ARG A 161 -7.94 11.98 17.45
C ARG A 161 -8.97 13.01 17.09
N PHE A 162 -8.95 13.50 15.86
CA PHE A 162 -9.92 14.46 15.36
C PHE A 162 -11.35 13.93 15.48
N CYS A 163 -11.59 12.67 15.11
CA CYS A 163 -12.91 12.03 15.25
C CYS A 163 -13.37 11.98 16.71
N ARG A 164 -12.48 11.54 17.62
CA ARG A 164 -12.77 11.50 19.05
C ARG A 164 -13.08 12.89 19.61
N ASP A 165 -12.29 13.89 19.25
CA ASP A 165 -12.43 15.25 19.77
C ASP A 165 -13.69 15.93 19.22
N CYS A 166 -14.08 15.67 17.97
CA CYS A 166 -15.37 16.11 17.42
C CYS A 166 -16.56 15.47 18.16
N GLU A 167 -16.51 14.18 18.44
CA GLU A 167 -17.59 13.49 19.15
C GLU A 167 -17.72 13.96 20.60
N GLN A 168 -16.60 14.26 21.28
CA GLN A 168 -16.64 14.89 22.61
C GLN A 168 -17.31 16.28 22.59
N VAL A 169 -17.12 17.05 21.52
CA VAL A 169 -17.83 18.34 21.35
C VAL A 169 -19.32 18.10 21.09
N LEU A 170 -19.67 17.15 20.22
CA LEU A 170 -21.06 16.81 19.88
C LEU A 170 -21.84 16.23 21.06
N ASP A 171 -21.16 15.53 21.97
CA ASP A 171 -21.74 15.02 23.23
C ASP A 171 -21.81 16.10 24.34
N GLY A 172 -21.44 17.35 24.03
CA GLY A 172 -21.54 18.49 24.93
C GLY A 172 -20.39 18.64 25.95
N SER A 173 -19.32 17.85 25.82
CA SER A 173 -18.17 17.89 26.74
C SER A 173 -17.14 18.97 26.40
N ARG A 174 -17.17 19.51 25.18
CA ARG A 174 -16.25 20.54 24.66
C ARG A 174 -16.98 21.53 23.76
N ASP A 175 -16.28 22.56 23.30
CA ASP A 175 -16.82 23.62 22.42
C ASP A 175 -16.09 23.59 21.06
N PHE A 176 -16.86 23.68 19.97
CA PHE A 176 -16.35 23.76 18.61
C PHE A 176 -15.43 24.96 18.40
N SER A 177 -15.68 26.09 19.08
CA SER A 177 -14.81 27.27 18.97
C SER A 177 -13.39 26.98 19.46
N LYS A 178 -13.26 26.28 20.59
CA LYS A 178 -11.96 25.88 21.15
C LYS A 178 -11.25 24.85 20.27
N LEU A 179 -11.98 23.85 19.76
CA LEU A 179 -11.43 22.86 18.84
C LEU A 179 -10.92 23.52 17.55
N LYS A 180 -11.71 24.42 16.97
CA LYS A 180 -11.32 25.18 15.78
C LYS A 180 -10.06 26.02 16.04
N SER A 181 -9.99 26.73 17.17
CA SER A 181 -8.80 27.52 17.54
C SER A 181 -7.57 26.64 17.65
N ALA A 182 -7.67 25.48 18.33
CA ALA A 182 -6.55 24.55 18.48
C ALA A 182 -6.04 24.04 17.12
N LEU A 183 -6.94 23.68 16.21
CA LEU A 183 -6.58 23.27 14.84
C LEU A 183 -5.91 24.40 14.06
N GLN A 184 -6.39 25.64 14.20
CA GLN A 184 -5.78 26.81 13.55
C GLN A 184 -4.38 27.12 14.11
N ASP A 185 -4.18 26.97 15.42
CA ASP A 185 -2.87 27.14 16.05
C ASP A 185 -1.88 26.06 15.59
N GLN A 186 -2.33 24.81 15.51
CA GLN A 186 -1.54 23.69 14.98
C GLN A 186 -1.18 23.91 13.50
N LEU A 187 -2.13 24.36 12.68
CA LEU A 187 -1.89 24.71 11.27
C LEU A 187 -0.80 25.80 11.14
N ARG A 188 -0.87 26.85 11.97
CA ARG A 188 0.14 27.92 11.99
C ARG A 188 1.50 27.40 12.43
N ALA A 189 1.55 26.54 13.44
CA ALA A 189 2.78 25.91 13.90
C ALA A 189 3.46 25.11 12.78
N TYR A 190 2.72 24.25 12.08
CA TYR A 190 3.26 23.46 10.97
C TYR A 190 3.68 24.33 9.78
N THR A 191 2.89 25.36 9.43
CA THR A 191 3.22 26.26 8.31
C THR A 191 4.46 27.12 8.59
N ASN A 192 4.70 27.47 9.85
CA ASN A 192 5.86 28.27 10.25
C ASN A 192 7.13 27.43 10.47
N THR A 193 7.01 26.10 10.53
CA THR A 193 8.15 25.21 10.73
C THR A 193 8.95 25.10 9.43
N LYS A 194 10.18 25.61 9.43
CA LYS A 194 11.12 25.40 8.31
C LYS A 194 11.85 24.09 8.52
N VAL A 195 11.79 23.21 7.53
CA VAL A 195 12.41 21.89 7.59
C VAL A 195 13.35 21.73 6.40
N GLU A 196 14.59 21.33 6.67
CA GLU A 196 15.57 21.00 5.63
C GLU A 196 15.45 19.53 5.16
N ASP A 197 14.97 18.64 6.03
CA ASP A 197 14.69 17.25 5.71
C ASP A 197 13.47 17.12 4.77
N VAL A 198 13.72 16.63 3.56
CA VAL A 198 12.71 16.45 2.51
C VAL A 198 11.57 15.52 2.94
N VAL A 199 11.86 14.45 3.68
CA VAL A 199 10.85 13.48 4.12
C VAL A 199 9.92 14.15 5.15
N LEU A 200 10.52 14.87 6.10
CA LEU A 200 9.76 15.55 7.14
C LEU A 200 8.94 16.71 6.56
N ASP A 201 9.46 17.46 5.59
CA ASP A 201 8.70 18.48 4.85
C ASP A 201 7.46 17.87 4.15
N LEU A 202 7.61 16.72 3.49
CA LEU A 202 6.48 16.03 2.87
C LEU A 202 5.46 15.53 3.90
N LYS A 203 5.90 15.03 5.06
CA LYS A 203 5.00 14.64 6.17
C LYS A 203 4.20 15.84 6.67
N LEU A 204 4.84 16.98 6.88
CA LEU A 204 4.16 18.21 7.32
C LEU A 204 3.14 18.68 6.29
N LYS A 205 3.48 18.65 4.99
CA LYS A 205 2.54 18.99 3.91
C LYS A 205 1.30 18.10 3.92
N ALA A 206 1.48 16.79 4.15
CA ALA A 206 0.36 15.86 4.25
C ALA A 206 -0.54 16.17 5.46
N LEU A 207 0.05 16.46 6.62
CA LEU A 207 -0.68 16.84 7.84
C LEU A 207 -1.40 18.19 7.70
N ILE A 208 -0.78 19.16 7.05
CA ILE A 208 -1.39 20.48 6.77
C ILE A 208 -2.68 20.31 5.95
N LEU A 209 -2.66 19.45 4.92
CA LEU A 209 -3.85 19.17 4.11
C LEU A 209 -4.99 18.55 4.94
N ASP A 210 -4.67 17.62 5.85
CA ASP A 210 -5.66 17.03 6.76
C ASP A 210 -6.25 18.07 7.72
N ILE A 211 -5.42 18.93 8.30
CA ILE A 211 -5.88 19.98 9.23
C ILE A 211 -6.79 20.99 8.52
N ILE A 212 -6.46 21.38 7.28
CA ILE A 212 -7.33 22.25 6.49
C ILE A 212 -8.70 21.60 6.31
N HIS A 213 -8.73 20.31 5.94
CA HIS A 213 -9.99 19.56 5.82
C HIS A 213 -10.73 19.47 7.16
N HIS A 214 -10.03 19.23 8.27
CA HIS A 214 -10.63 19.19 9.62
C HIS A 214 -11.29 20.50 10.01
N ILE A 215 -10.63 21.63 9.73
CA ILE A 215 -11.20 22.97 9.96
C ILE A 215 -12.48 23.15 9.16
N ASP A 216 -12.48 22.77 7.87
CA ASP A 216 -13.67 22.85 7.02
C ASP A 216 -14.82 21.98 7.56
N VAL A 217 -14.52 20.78 8.06
CA VAL A 217 -15.52 19.90 8.69
C VAL A 217 -16.10 20.53 9.96
N VAL A 218 -15.27 21.11 10.81
CA VAL A 218 -15.71 21.81 12.03
C VAL A 218 -16.60 23.01 11.67
N GLU A 219 -16.24 23.79 10.65
CA GLU A 219 -17.07 24.90 10.15
C GLU A 219 -18.43 24.43 9.64
N GLN A 220 -18.47 23.30 8.94
CA GLN A 220 -19.73 22.68 8.51
C GLN A 220 -20.58 22.22 9.71
N LEU A 221 -19.97 21.63 10.74
CA LEU A 221 -20.70 21.19 11.94
C LEU A 221 -21.31 22.37 12.70
N VAL A 222 -20.55 23.46 12.86
CA VAL A 222 -20.99 24.71 13.51
C VAL A 222 -22.10 25.39 12.73
N SER A 223 -21.92 25.58 11.41
CA SER A 223 -22.91 26.25 10.57
C SER A 223 -24.25 25.50 10.51
N ASN A 224 -24.23 24.17 10.62
CA ASN A 224 -25.43 23.34 10.68
C ASN A 224 -25.99 23.14 12.11
N SER A 225 -25.43 23.83 13.13
CA SER A 225 -25.86 23.71 14.53
C SER A 225 -25.94 22.26 15.02
N SER A 226 -24.95 21.45 14.66
CA SER A 226 -24.93 20.01 14.98
C SER A 226 -24.76 19.79 16.49
N ASN A 227 -25.66 19.02 17.09
CA ASN A 227 -25.72 18.79 18.55
C ASN A 227 -25.74 17.30 18.95
N SER A 228 -25.44 16.41 18.01
CA SER A 228 -25.47 14.97 18.24
C SER A 228 -24.49 14.28 17.30
N THR A 229 -23.86 13.22 17.79
CA THR A 229 -23.06 12.28 16.99
C THR A 229 -23.87 11.57 15.90
N GLN A 230 -25.21 11.58 15.97
CA GLN A 230 -26.08 11.02 14.95
C GLN A 230 -26.47 12.02 13.86
N CYS A 231 -25.99 13.27 13.91
CA CYS A 231 -26.32 14.26 12.89
C CYS A 231 -25.75 13.84 11.52
N TRP A 232 -26.51 14.13 10.45
CA TRP A 232 -26.10 13.79 9.09
C TRP A 232 -24.74 14.41 8.71
N THR A 233 -24.49 15.66 9.13
CA THR A 233 -23.26 16.39 8.85
C THR A 233 -22.01 15.68 9.38
N TRP A 234 -22.13 14.95 10.49
CA TRP A 234 -21.07 14.10 11.04
C TRP A 234 -21.06 12.71 10.39
N GLN A 235 -22.23 12.06 10.30
CA GLN A 235 -22.34 10.69 9.79
C GLN A 235 -21.89 10.54 8.33
N LYS A 236 -22.02 11.59 7.51
CA LYS A 236 -21.53 11.60 6.12
C LYS A 236 -20.00 11.57 6.01
N GLN A 237 -19.28 12.00 7.05
CA GLN A 237 -17.81 12.07 7.05
C GLN A 237 -17.19 10.67 7.14
N LEU A 238 -15.98 10.52 6.61
CA LEU A 238 -15.18 9.32 6.81
C LEU A 238 -14.48 9.39 8.18
N ARG A 239 -14.90 8.54 9.09
CA ARG A 239 -14.52 8.59 10.51
C ARG A 239 -13.68 7.37 10.88
N PHE A 240 -12.72 7.54 11.77
CA PHE A 240 -11.78 6.49 12.13
C PHE A 240 -11.80 6.24 13.63
N TYR A 241 -11.84 4.96 14.00
CA TYR A 241 -12.01 4.53 15.39
C TYR A 241 -11.05 3.41 15.73
N VAL A 242 -10.56 3.40 16.96
CA VAL A 242 -9.84 2.24 17.51
C VAL A 242 -10.88 1.24 18.01
N VAL A 243 -10.84 0.02 17.48
CA VAL A 243 -11.69 -1.11 17.91
C VAL A 243 -10.78 -2.32 18.15
N GLY A 244 -10.72 -2.77 19.40
CA GLY A 244 -9.81 -3.84 19.82
C GLY A 244 -8.34 -3.43 19.65
N ASP A 245 -7.59 -4.19 18.86
CA ASP A 245 -6.18 -3.95 18.53
C ASP A 245 -5.98 -3.27 17.16
N GLY A 246 -7.05 -2.78 16.53
CA GLY A 246 -7.00 -2.20 15.19
C GLY A 246 -7.77 -0.90 15.05
N VAL A 247 -7.68 -0.33 13.86
CA VAL A 247 -8.44 0.84 13.43
C VAL A 247 -9.49 0.41 12.42
N VAL A 248 -10.69 0.96 12.55
CA VAL A 248 -11.78 0.80 11.59
C VAL A 248 -12.18 2.16 11.03
N ALA A 249 -12.46 2.21 9.73
CA ALA A 249 -13.06 3.35 9.06
C ALA A 249 -14.59 3.15 9.03
N ARG A 250 -15.36 4.16 9.40
CA ARG A 250 -16.82 4.18 9.31
C ARG A 250 -17.30 5.36 8.48
N GLN A 251 -18.27 5.11 7.62
CA GLN A 251 -18.97 6.16 6.90
C GLN A 251 -20.45 5.80 6.85
N VAL A 252 -21.30 6.69 7.37
CA VAL A 252 -22.73 6.40 7.62
C VAL A 252 -22.87 5.09 8.42
N ASN A 253 -23.45 4.06 7.82
CA ASN A 253 -23.71 2.73 8.39
C ASN A 253 -22.69 1.67 7.95
N SER A 254 -21.72 2.02 7.11
CA SER A 254 -20.68 1.12 6.62
C SER A 254 -19.45 1.16 7.53
N GLU A 255 -18.84 0.01 7.80
CA GLU A 255 -17.60 -0.14 8.55
C GLU A 255 -16.61 -1.01 7.77
N PHE A 256 -15.34 -0.59 7.73
CA PHE A 256 -14.25 -1.29 7.08
C PHE A 256 -13.04 -1.36 8.01
N ALA A 257 -12.45 -2.54 8.16
CA ALA A 257 -11.22 -2.70 8.93
C ALA A 257 -10.02 -2.14 8.14
N TYR A 258 -9.16 -1.36 8.81
CA TYR A 258 -7.96 -0.82 8.20
C TYR A 258 -6.94 -1.94 7.90
N THR A 259 -6.45 -2.00 6.67
CA THR A 259 -5.63 -3.10 6.15
C THR A 259 -4.14 -2.98 6.46
N TYR A 260 -3.68 -1.80 6.89
CA TYR A 260 -2.28 -1.49 7.24
C TYR A 260 -1.29 -1.78 6.10
N GLU A 261 -1.71 -1.62 4.85
CA GLU A 261 -0.82 -1.71 3.71
C GLU A 261 0.04 -0.43 3.60
N TYR A 262 1.36 -0.58 3.54
CA TYR A 262 2.24 0.58 3.44
C TYR A 262 2.14 1.25 2.07
N GLN A 263 1.81 2.54 2.08
CA GLN A 263 1.65 3.34 0.86
C GLN A 263 2.87 4.22 0.59
N GLY A 264 3.75 4.42 1.57
CA GLY A 264 4.79 5.44 1.52
C GLY A 264 4.22 6.86 1.62
N ASN A 265 5.02 7.86 1.24
CA ASN A 265 4.61 9.26 1.30
C ASN A 265 4.04 9.71 -0.06
N THR A 266 2.84 9.23 -0.37
CA THR A 266 2.14 9.59 -1.61
C THR A 266 1.45 10.95 -1.49
N PRO A 267 1.45 11.77 -2.54
CA PRO A 267 0.71 13.03 -2.55
C PRO A 267 -0.78 12.81 -2.24
N LYS A 268 -1.32 13.59 -1.30
CA LYS A 268 -2.76 13.57 -0.99
C LYS A 268 -3.53 14.42 -1.98
N LEU A 269 -4.75 13.99 -2.30
CA LEU A 269 -5.72 14.81 -3.02
C LEU A 269 -6.36 15.80 -2.05
N VAL A 270 -6.62 17.01 -2.54
CA VAL A 270 -7.39 18.00 -1.79
C VAL A 270 -8.83 17.51 -1.66
N HIS A 271 -9.35 17.55 -0.43
CA HIS A 271 -10.76 17.24 -0.17
C HIS A 271 -11.65 18.29 -0.82
N THR A 272 -12.65 17.82 -1.57
CA THR A 272 -13.66 18.66 -2.22
C THR A 272 -15.04 18.05 -1.99
N PRO A 273 -16.12 18.85 -2.11
CA PRO A 273 -17.48 18.31 -2.04
C PRO A 273 -17.75 17.17 -3.05
N LEU A 274 -17.01 17.16 -4.17
CA LEU A 274 -17.10 16.10 -5.18
C LEU A 274 -16.45 14.79 -4.71
N THR A 275 -15.30 14.85 -4.04
CA THR A 275 -14.65 13.66 -3.46
C THR A 275 -15.48 13.08 -2.34
N ASP A 276 -16.12 13.92 -1.51
CA ASP A 276 -16.99 13.46 -0.43
C ASP A 276 -18.18 12.66 -0.96
N LYS A 277 -18.84 13.17 -2.01
CA LYS A 277 -19.94 12.46 -2.69
C LYS A 277 -19.46 11.15 -3.32
N CYS A 278 -18.27 11.15 -3.91
CA CYS A 278 -17.67 9.95 -4.49
C CYS A 278 -17.42 8.90 -3.40
N TYR A 279 -16.78 9.27 -2.30
CA TYR A 279 -16.46 8.34 -1.21
C TYR A 279 -17.70 7.78 -0.54
N LEU A 280 -18.69 8.63 -0.28
CA LEU A 280 -19.98 8.19 0.25
C LEU A 280 -20.65 7.16 -0.65
N THR A 281 -20.64 7.37 -1.97
CA THR A 281 -21.28 6.43 -2.92
C THR A 281 -20.53 5.10 -2.98
N LEU A 282 -19.19 5.15 -2.97
CA LEU A 282 -18.35 3.97 -3.04
C LEU A 282 -18.41 3.13 -1.76
N THR A 283 -18.36 3.75 -0.57
CA THR A 283 -18.48 3.01 0.69
C THR A 283 -19.83 2.35 0.85
N GLN A 284 -20.91 3.03 0.44
CA GLN A 284 -22.25 2.44 0.43
C GLN A 284 -22.35 1.26 -0.54
N ALA A 285 -21.87 1.41 -1.77
CA ALA A 285 -21.87 0.32 -2.75
C ALA A 285 -21.09 -0.90 -2.22
N MET A 286 -19.90 -0.68 -1.65
CA MET A 286 -19.10 -1.75 -1.03
C MET A 286 -19.84 -2.44 0.11
N SER A 287 -20.54 -1.70 0.97
CA SER A 287 -21.33 -2.30 2.07
C SER A 287 -22.50 -3.14 1.58
N MET A 288 -23.00 -2.88 0.37
CA MET A 288 -24.04 -3.66 -0.30
C MET A 288 -23.48 -4.82 -1.14
N GLY A 289 -22.16 -5.04 -1.15
CA GLY A 289 -21.52 -6.04 -2.02
C GLY A 289 -21.54 -5.68 -3.50
N LEU A 290 -21.73 -4.40 -3.83
CA LEU A 290 -21.75 -3.88 -5.20
C LEU A 290 -20.45 -3.16 -5.55
N GLY A 291 -20.11 -3.17 -6.85
CA GLY A 291 -19.06 -2.31 -7.39
C GLY A 291 -19.54 -0.88 -7.58
N GLY A 292 -18.61 0.09 -7.54
CA GLY A 292 -18.89 1.49 -7.85
C GLY A 292 -18.30 1.91 -9.20
N ASN A 293 -19.10 2.59 -10.02
CA ASN A 293 -18.67 3.11 -11.33
C ASN A 293 -18.74 4.65 -11.36
N PRO A 294 -17.68 5.36 -10.94
CA PRO A 294 -17.62 6.82 -11.07
C PRO A 294 -17.44 7.21 -12.55
N TYR A 295 -18.45 7.88 -13.12
CA TYR A 295 -18.45 8.34 -14.52
C TYR A 295 -18.46 9.88 -14.61
N GLY A 296 -17.98 10.42 -15.73
CA GLY A 296 -17.94 11.87 -15.99
C GLY A 296 -16.88 12.28 -17.01
N PRO A 297 -16.80 13.57 -17.39
CA PRO A 297 -15.90 14.08 -18.43
C PRO A 297 -14.42 13.76 -18.20
N ALA A 298 -13.60 13.85 -19.24
CA ALA A 298 -12.15 13.66 -19.11
C ALA A 298 -11.54 14.69 -18.14
N GLY A 299 -10.53 14.28 -17.36
CA GLY A 299 -9.80 15.18 -16.45
C GLY A 299 -10.47 15.47 -15.10
N THR A 300 -11.61 14.86 -14.77
CA THR A 300 -12.34 15.15 -13.51
C THR A 300 -11.86 14.36 -12.27
N GLY A 301 -10.65 13.80 -12.30
CA GLY A 301 -10.05 13.13 -11.12
C GLY A 301 -10.64 11.77 -10.71
N LYS A 302 -11.59 11.20 -11.47
CA LYS A 302 -12.30 9.93 -11.13
C LYS A 302 -11.36 8.78 -10.74
N THR A 303 -10.34 8.53 -11.56
CA THR A 303 -9.36 7.45 -11.32
C THR A 303 -8.56 7.67 -10.05
N GLU A 304 -8.18 8.92 -9.77
CA GLU A 304 -7.40 9.26 -8.58
C GLU A 304 -8.27 9.20 -7.31
N SER A 305 -9.55 9.58 -7.38
CA SER A 305 -10.49 9.39 -6.27
C SER A 305 -10.61 7.93 -5.86
N VAL A 306 -10.68 7.00 -6.82
CA VAL A 306 -10.73 5.56 -6.54
C VAL A 306 -9.42 5.06 -5.92
N LYS A 307 -8.27 5.57 -6.38
CA LYS A 307 -6.98 5.22 -5.77
C LYS A 307 -6.89 5.67 -4.32
N VAL A 308 -7.30 6.90 -4.01
CA VAL A 308 -7.25 7.41 -2.63
C VAL A 308 -8.20 6.65 -1.72
N ILE A 309 -9.45 6.40 -2.13
CA ILE A 309 -10.35 5.60 -1.29
C ILE A 309 -9.92 4.15 -1.16
N SER A 310 -9.08 3.62 -2.07
CA SER A 310 -8.52 2.27 -1.90
C SER A 310 -7.33 2.21 -0.96
N SER A 311 -6.72 3.36 -0.62
CA SER A 311 -5.58 3.45 0.30
C SER A 311 -5.96 3.91 1.72
N LEU A 312 -7.21 4.36 1.91
CA LEU A 312 -7.77 4.80 3.20
C LEU A 312 -8.34 3.67 4.08
N PRO A 313 -8.88 2.55 3.53
CA PRO A 313 -9.23 1.32 4.24
C PRO A 313 -8.21 0.19 4.03
#